data_AF-A0A0R1VSG2-F1
#
_entry.id   AF-A0A0R1VSG2-F1
#
_cell.length_a   1.000
_cell.length_b   1.000
_cell.length_c   1.000
_cell.angle_alpha   90.00
_cell.angle_beta   90.00
_cell.angle_gamma   90.00
#
_symmetry.space_group_name_H-M   'P 1'
#
loop_
_entity.id
_entity.type
_entity.pdbx_description
1 polymer ?
#
loop_
_entity_poly.entity_id
_entity_poly.type
_entity_poly.pdbx_seq_one_letter_code
_entity_poly.pdbx_strand_id
1 'polypeptide(L)'
;MLGLLMNNDYYGYSLTQKIQESVAVSESTMYPVLRRLKKNGLLTTYDQPYQGRNRRYYQITAAGKQQFKLVQQDWQQFKDGVDNMLGDEFNE
;
A
#
# COMPACT_ATOMS: atom_id res chain seq x y z
N MET A 1 -0.38 0.91 0.77
CA MET A 1 -0.98 -0.36 0.27
C MET A 1 0.05 -1.29 -0.33
N LEU A 2 0.57 -1.01 -1.54
CA LEU A 2 1.51 -1.93 -2.20
C LEU A 2 2.75 -2.23 -1.33
N GLY A 3 3.31 -1.21 -0.66
CA GLY A 3 4.42 -1.40 0.28
C GLY A 3 4.14 -2.34 1.46
N LEU A 4 2.92 -2.34 2.03
CA LEU A 4 2.56 -3.29 3.08
C LEU A 4 2.47 -4.73 2.53
N LEU A 5 1.93 -4.87 1.32
CA LEU A 5 1.77 -6.15 0.63
C LEU A 5 3.08 -6.71 0.06
N MET A 6 4.20 -5.99 0.13
CA MET A 6 5.51 -6.51 -0.26
C MET A 6 5.99 -7.64 0.66
N ASN A 7 5.62 -7.58 1.94
CA ASN A 7 6.16 -8.48 2.96
C ASN A 7 5.15 -9.55 3.38
N ASN A 8 3.85 -9.24 3.35
CA ASN A 8 2.79 -10.14 3.80
C ASN A 8 1.51 -9.93 3.01
N ASP A 9 0.75 -11.01 2.81
CA ASP A 9 -0.61 -10.95 2.27
C ASP A 9 -1.60 -10.64 3.40
N TYR A 10 -2.54 -9.73 3.16
CA TYR A 10 -3.52 -9.30 4.16
C TYR A 10 -4.94 -9.50 3.66
N TYR A 11 -5.85 -9.91 4.55
CA TYR A 11 -7.27 -9.85 4.25
C TYR A 11 -7.78 -8.42 4.35
N GLY A 12 -8.86 -8.10 3.63
CA GLY A 12 -9.30 -6.71 3.40
C GLY A 12 -9.41 -5.85 4.67
N TYR A 13 -9.97 -6.39 5.75
CA TYR A 13 -10.09 -5.66 7.02
C TYR A 13 -8.73 -5.46 7.72
N SER A 14 -7.87 -6.49 7.81
CA SER A 14 -6.55 -6.33 8.46
C SER A 14 -5.63 -5.40 7.67
N LEU A 15 -5.73 -5.40 6.34
CA LEU A 15 -5.00 -4.44 5.52
C LEU A 15 -5.42 -2.99 5.80
N THR A 16 -6.73 -2.75 5.92
CA THR A 16 -7.25 -1.42 6.24
C THR A 16 -6.80 -0.95 7.61
N GLN A 17 -6.89 -1.81 8.64
CA GLN A 17 -6.40 -1.51 9.98
C GLN A 17 -4.91 -1.14 9.98
N LYS A 18 -4.07 -1.87 9.26
CA LYS A 18 -2.64 -1.54 9.15
C LYS A 18 -2.33 -0.23 8.44
N ILE A 19 -3.18 0.21 7.53
CA ILE A 19 -3.00 1.51 6.88
C ILE A 19 -3.43 2.64 7.83
N GLN A 20 -4.48 2.42 8.60
CA GLN A 20 -4.99 3.39 9.57
C GLN A 20 -4.00 3.68 10.71
N GLU A 21 -3.06 2.78 10.99
CA GLU A 21 -1.95 3.02 11.93
C GLU A 21 -1.00 4.14 11.48
N SER A 22 -0.92 4.45 10.19
CA SER A 22 -0.02 5.48 9.64
C SER A 22 -0.74 6.59 8.88
N VAL A 23 -1.97 6.37 8.42
CA VAL A 23 -2.72 7.29 7.56
C VAL A 23 -4.18 7.37 8.01
N ALA A 24 -4.68 8.57 8.27
CA ALA A 24 -6.08 8.81 8.58
C ALA A 24 -6.97 8.60 7.33
N VAL A 25 -7.48 7.38 7.13
CA VAL A 25 -8.33 7.01 5.98
C VAL A 25 -9.51 6.14 6.41
N SER A 26 -10.67 6.33 5.78
CA SER A 26 -11.88 5.53 6.06
C SER A 26 -11.88 4.20 5.30
N GLU A 27 -12.61 3.20 5.82
CA GLU A 27 -12.84 1.94 5.10
C GLU A 27 -13.53 2.16 3.75
N SER A 28 -14.48 3.11 3.69
CA SER A 28 -15.20 3.47 2.46
C SER A 28 -14.28 3.99 1.37
N THR A 29 -13.13 4.57 1.72
CA THR A 29 -12.10 5.04 0.78
C THR A 29 -11.18 3.89 0.35
N MET A 30 -10.94 2.93 1.24
CA MET A 30 -10.01 1.83 1.01
C MET A 30 -10.48 0.82 -0.05
N TYR A 31 -11.75 0.43 -0.01
CA TYR A 31 -12.28 -0.58 -0.94
C TYR A 31 -12.23 -0.15 -2.41
N PRO A 32 -12.61 1.09 -2.80
CA PRO A 32 -12.42 1.59 -4.16
C PRO A 32 -10.97 1.53 -4.63
N VAL A 33 -10.02 1.86 -3.76
CA VAL A 33 -8.59 1.81 -4.11
C VAL A 33 -8.13 0.37 -4.34
N LEU A 34 -8.48 -0.56 -3.46
CA LEU A 34 -8.18 -1.98 -3.64
C LEU A 34 -8.78 -2.54 -4.93
N ARG A 35 -10.03 -2.18 -5.23
CA ARG A 35 -10.69 -2.55 -6.50
C ARG A 35 -9.93 -2.03 -7.71
N ARG A 36 -9.47 -0.77 -7.68
CA ARG A 36 -8.67 -0.18 -8.76
C ARG A 36 -7.32 -0.86 -8.93
N LEU A 37 -6.59 -1.11 -7.84
CA LEU A 37 -5.30 -1.81 -7.89
C LEU A 37 -5.43 -3.23 -8.46
N LYS A 38 -6.49 -3.96 -8.07
CA LYS A 38 -6.81 -5.27 -8.64
C LYS A 38 -7.18 -5.17 -10.13
N LYS A 39 -8.04 -4.21 -10.51
CA LYS A 39 -8.43 -3.99 -11.91
C LYS A 39 -7.21 -3.69 -12.79
N ASN A 40 -6.22 -2.98 -12.26
CA ASN A 40 -4.98 -2.67 -12.96
C ASN A 40 -3.95 -3.81 -12.93
N GLY A 41 -4.32 -5.00 -12.42
CA GLY A 41 -3.42 -6.16 -12.36
C GLY A 41 -2.28 -6.05 -11.33
N LEU A 42 -2.31 -5.04 -10.46
CA LEU A 42 -1.27 -4.80 -9.45
C LEU A 42 -1.46 -5.70 -8.22
N LEU A 43 -2.69 -6.14 -7.98
CA LEU A 43 -3.06 -7.06 -6.91
C LEU A 43 -3.84 -8.24 -7.47
N THR A 44 -3.67 -9.40 -6.85
CA THR A 44 -4.57 -10.56 -6.98
C THR A 44 -5.26 -10.83 -5.65
N THR A 45 -6.23 -11.74 -5.66
CA THR A 45 -6.96 -12.15 -4.45
C THR A 45 -7.17 -13.65 -4.41
N TYR A 46 -7.08 -14.22 -3.22
CA TYR A 46 -7.47 -15.61 -2.93
C TYR A 46 -8.30 -15.66 -1.65
N ASP A 47 -9.10 -16.70 -1.48
CA ASP A 47 -9.88 -16.91 -0.26
C ASP A 47 -9.18 -17.94 0.62
N GLN A 48 -9.06 -17.66 1.93
CA GLN A 48 -8.43 -18.55 2.91
C GLN A 48 -9.25 -18.55 4.21
N PRO A 49 -9.44 -19.71 4.86
CA PRO A 49 -10.05 -19.79 6.18
C PRO A 49 -9.24 -19.01 7.22
N TYR A 50 -9.90 -18.18 8.01
CA TYR A 50 -9.31 -17.49 9.13
C TYR A 50 -10.36 -17.22 10.21
N GLN A 51 -10.11 -17.70 11.43
CA GLN A 51 -11.03 -17.58 12.57
C GLN A 51 -12.46 -18.04 12.24
N GLY A 52 -12.59 -19.25 11.67
CA GLY A 52 -13.89 -19.86 11.37
C GLY A 52 -14.67 -19.25 10.20
N ARG A 53 -14.09 -18.30 9.45
CA ARG A 53 -14.71 -17.70 8.26
C ARG A 53 -13.71 -17.64 7.11
N ASN A 54 -14.18 -17.86 5.88
CA ASN A 54 -13.35 -17.56 4.72
C ASN A 54 -13.16 -16.05 4.60
N ARG A 55 -11.90 -15.63 4.47
CA ARG A 55 -11.50 -14.24 4.28
C ARG A 55 -10.82 -14.10 2.92
N ARG A 56 -11.10 -12.98 2.26
CA ARG A 56 -10.43 -12.62 1.01
C ARG A 56 -9.12 -11.92 1.30
N TYR A 57 -8.02 -12.55 0.94
CA TYR A 57 -6.67 -12.03 1.01
C TYR A 57 -6.32 -11.30 -0.27
N TYR A 58 -5.53 -10.24 -0.13
CA TYR A 58 -4.91 -9.51 -1.22
C TYR A 58 -3.43 -9.87 -1.24
N GLN A 59 -2.92 -10.09 -2.45
CA GLN A 59 -1.52 -10.41 -2.70
C GLN A 59 -1.00 -9.51 -3.81
N ILE A 60 0.24 -9.02 -3.64
CA ILE A 60 0.89 -8.20 -4.66
C ILE A 60 1.37 -9.06 -5.84
N THR A 61 1.09 -8.60 -7.07
CA THR A 61 1.57 -9.27 -8.29
C THR A 61 2.98 -8.79 -8.65
N ALA A 62 3.63 -9.44 -9.63
CA ALA A 62 4.90 -8.95 -10.18
C ALA A 62 4.79 -7.51 -10.72
N ALA A 63 3.70 -7.19 -11.43
CA ALA A 63 3.41 -5.83 -11.90
C ALA A 63 3.20 -4.86 -10.72
N GLY A 64 2.52 -5.30 -9.65
CA GLY A 64 2.37 -4.53 -8.42
C GLY A 64 3.71 -4.21 -7.76
N LYS A 65 4.64 -5.17 -7.71
CA LYS A 65 6.00 -4.97 -7.17
C LYS A 65 6.79 -3.96 -8.01
N GLN A 66 6.69 -4.01 -9.33
CA GLN A 66 7.30 -3.03 -10.23
C GLN A 66 6.72 -1.63 -10.00
N GLN A 67 5.40 -1.52 -9.94
CA GLN A 67 4.73 -0.24 -9.67
C GLN A 67 5.13 0.34 -8.31
N PHE A 68 5.27 -0.50 -7.28
CA PHE A 68 5.74 -0.05 -5.97
C PHE A 68 7.14 0.57 -6.04
N LYS A 69 8.07 -0.06 -6.77
CA LYS A 69 9.42 0.49 -6.95
C LYS A 69 9.40 1.85 -7.64
N LEU A 70 8.58 2.03 -8.67
CA LEU A 70 8.42 3.31 -9.36
C LEU A 70 7.91 4.39 -8.40
N VAL A 71 6.83 4.10 -7.67
CA VAL A 71 6.28 5.04 -6.68
C VAL A 71 7.30 5.38 -5.59
N GLN A 72 8.09 4.40 -5.15
CA GLN A 72 9.15 4.63 -4.17
C GLN A 72 10.26 5.54 -4.71
N GLN A 73 10.66 5.35 -5.97
CA GLN A 73 11.65 6.20 -6.65
C GLN A 73 11.14 7.63 -6.81
N ASP A 74 9.90 7.79 -7.29
CA ASP A 74 9.26 9.10 -7.46
C ASP A 74 9.15 9.84 -6.12
N TRP A 75 8.76 9.13 -5.06
CA TRP A 75 8.71 9.69 -3.71
C TRP A 75 10.08 10.16 -3.22
N GLN A 76 11.11 9.35 -3.43
CA GLN A 76 12.47 9.69 -3.01
C GLN A 76 12.97 10.93 -3.75
N GLN A 77 12.76 11.02 -5.07
CA GLN A 77 13.14 12.21 -5.85
C GLN A 77 12.37 13.45 -5.40
N PHE A 78 11.07 13.33 -5.14
CA PHE A 78 10.26 14.45 -4.65
C PHE A 78 10.77 14.95 -3.31
N LYS A 79 11.00 14.04 -2.36
CA LYS A 79 11.53 14.36 -1.04
C LYS A 79 12.89 15.03 -1.14
N ASP A 80 13.83 14.48 -1.92
CA ASP A 80 15.16 15.07 -2.09
C ASP A 80 15.08 16.47 -2.71
N GLY A 81 14.14 16.69 -3.64
CA GLY A 81 13.87 18.02 -4.20
C GLY A 81 13.37 19.01 -3.16
N VAL A 82 12.44 18.59 -2.29
CA VAL A 82 11.92 19.41 -1.19
C VAL A 82 13.01 19.69 -0.15
N ASP A 83 13.78 18.69 0.26
CA ASP A 83 14.86 18.82 1.24
C ASP A 83 15.91 19.84 0.76
N ASN A 84 16.30 19.75 -0.52
CA ASN A 84 17.23 20.71 -1.13
C ASN A 84 16.65 22.15 -1.21
N MET A 85 15.32 22.30 -1.37
CA MET A 85 14.68 23.62 -1.39
C MET A 85 14.57 24.25 -0.01
N LEU A 86 14.35 23.43 1.03
CA LEU A 86 14.25 23.89 2.42
C LEU A 86 15.62 24.24 3.02
N GLY A 87 16.71 23.67 2.48
CA GLY A 87 18.06 23.89 3.00
C GLY A 87 18.28 23.24 4.38
N ASP A 88 19.53 23.16 4.84
CA ASP A 88 19.97 22.50 6.09
C ASP A 88 19.44 23.16 7.40
N GLU A 89 18.36 23.95 7.38
CA GLU A 89 17.80 24.62 8.57
C GLU A 89 17.16 23.66 9.61
N PHE A 90 17.14 22.35 9.33
CA PHE A 90 16.63 21.32 10.24
C PHE A 90 17.71 20.38 10.81
N ASN A 91 19.00 20.67 10.56
CA ASN A 91 20.13 19.87 11.03
C ASN A 91 20.98 20.56 12.12
N GLU A 92 20.44 21.53 12.86
CA GLU A 92 21.02 22.05 14.13
C GLU A 92 20.24 21.60 15.37
#